data_AF-A0A7S1PJX1-F1
#
_entry.id   AF-A0A7S1PJX1-F1
#
_cell.length_a   1.000
_cell.length_b   1.000
_cell.length_c   1.000
_cell.angle_alpha   90.00
_cell.angle_beta   90.00
_cell.angle_gamma   90.00
#
_symmetry.space_group_name_H-M   'P 1'
#
loop_
_entity.id
_entity.type
_entity.pdbx_description
1 polymer ?
#
loop_
_entity_poly.entity_id
_entity_poly.type
_entity_poly.pdbx_seq_one_letter_code
_entity_poly.pdbx_strand_id
1 'polypeptide(L)'
;SAGGTYLLGRYDVVCVRVCADFDRDWKFIKGPRNDFWVAHAAALNIGESTRATDFREFCRPGNRSDLSGALDEERYYQAMGQILGNVVAACIAVEAQHLIFFPFGMGAFVRHLGQLDGNFVDDEQLQRLRRRLAHRFVEVLTGSPSSLQVHVCLGFSAEEPRRNSDAFLRALCRASTGLTSRLTIWPEGDSLQLAHELAAASPGVVLVNGANRQLLGNHWFAGRAKLAIDENLHRRSWRLAALSYLLNGFDGHEPS
;
A
#
# COMPACT_ATOMS: atom_id res chain seq x y z
N SER A 1 -8.37 17.42 -3.44
CA SER A 1 -8.02 16.89 -4.77
C SER A 1 -6.78 17.61 -5.25
N ALA A 2 -5.81 16.88 -5.81
CA ALA A 2 -4.57 17.49 -6.30
C ALA A 2 -4.77 18.35 -7.58
N GLY A 3 -5.95 18.26 -8.21
CA GLY A 3 -6.28 18.95 -9.45
C GLY A 3 -5.67 18.24 -10.68
N GLY A 4 -6.35 18.36 -11.82
CA GLY A 4 -5.89 17.77 -13.09
C GLY A 4 -6.01 16.24 -13.13
N THR A 5 -4.94 15.55 -13.55
CA THR A 5 -4.90 14.10 -13.80
C THR A 5 -4.71 13.24 -12.54
N TYR A 6 -4.52 13.84 -11.37
CA TYR A 6 -4.24 13.12 -10.13
C TYR A 6 -5.35 13.32 -9.10
N LEU A 7 -5.94 12.21 -8.68
CA LEU A 7 -6.89 12.20 -7.57
C LEU A 7 -6.19 12.50 -6.24
N LEU A 8 -5.11 11.77 -5.96
CA LEU A 8 -4.31 11.91 -4.76
C LEU A 8 -3.07 12.77 -5.05
N GLY A 9 -2.77 13.73 -4.18
CA GLY A 9 -1.42 14.27 -4.10
C GLY A 9 -0.46 13.15 -3.75
N ARG A 10 0.81 13.25 -4.18
CA ARG A 10 1.81 12.18 -3.96
C ARG A 10 1.92 11.78 -2.50
N TYR A 11 1.83 12.78 -1.62
CA TYR A 11 1.98 12.62 -0.19
C TYR A 11 0.64 12.78 0.54
N ASP A 12 -0.47 12.88 -0.19
CA ASP A 12 -1.78 12.97 0.43
C ASP A 12 -2.20 11.59 0.95
N VAL A 13 -2.90 11.61 2.08
CA VAL A 13 -3.58 10.44 2.61
C VAL A 13 -5.05 10.79 2.74
N VAL A 14 -5.92 10.00 2.11
CA VAL A 14 -7.37 10.15 2.20
C VAL A 14 -7.91 9.03 3.08
N CYS A 15 -8.44 9.40 4.25
CA CYS A 15 -9.07 8.48 5.17
C CYS A 15 -10.57 8.44 4.96
N VAL A 16 -11.12 7.24 4.79
CA VAL A 16 -12.56 7.02 4.70
C VAL A 16 -13.01 5.94 5.68
N ARG A 17 -14.24 6.07 6.17
CA ARG A 17 -14.83 5.12 7.12
C ARG A 17 -15.71 4.12 6.39
N VAL A 18 -15.41 2.84 6.54
CA VAL A 18 -16.03 1.74 5.80
C VAL A 18 -16.19 0.50 6.66
N CYS A 19 -16.88 -0.51 6.13
CA CYS A 19 -16.98 -1.85 6.73
C CYS A 19 -16.79 -2.91 5.64
N ALA A 20 -16.37 -4.11 6.03
CA ALA A 20 -16.33 -5.25 5.12
C ALA A 20 -17.75 -5.84 4.93
N ASP A 21 -18.09 -6.18 3.70
CA ASP A 21 -19.33 -6.86 3.34
C ASP A 21 -19.12 -8.35 3.09
N PHE A 22 -17.93 -8.71 2.63
CA PHE A 22 -17.54 -10.07 2.27
C PHE A 22 -16.27 -10.49 2.99
N ASP A 23 -16.22 -11.74 3.44
CA ASP A 23 -15.03 -12.35 4.02
C ASP A 23 -14.00 -12.74 2.92
N ARG A 24 -12.87 -13.30 3.34
CA ARG A 24 -11.77 -13.75 2.44
C ARG A 24 -12.21 -14.78 1.40
N ASP A 25 -13.27 -15.53 1.68
CA ASP A 25 -13.84 -16.55 0.80
C ASP A 25 -14.98 -15.98 -0.07
N TRP A 26 -15.18 -14.66 -0.07
CA TRP A 26 -16.26 -13.98 -0.77
C TRP A 26 -17.67 -14.35 -0.28
N LYS A 27 -17.78 -14.80 0.98
CA LYS A 27 -19.08 -15.03 1.62
C LYS A 27 -19.53 -13.75 2.31
N PHE A 28 -20.82 -13.47 2.24
CA PHE A 28 -21.40 -12.31 2.89
C PHE A 28 -21.24 -12.43 4.41
N ILE A 29 -20.66 -11.39 5.03
CA ILE A 29 -20.50 -11.32 6.48
C ILE A 29 -21.86 -11.10 7.12
N LYS A 30 -22.25 -12.04 8.00
CA LYS A 30 -23.49 -12.00 8.77
C LYS A 30 -23.26 -11.31 10.12
N GLY A 31 -24.26 -10.60 10.63
CA GLY A 31 -24.21 -9.95 11.94
C GLY A 31 -23.77 -8.48 11.89
N PRO A 32 -23.38 -7.91 13.05
CA PRO A 32 -22.94 -6.52 13.14
C PRO A 32 -21.74 -6.23 12.25
N ARG A 33 -21.80 -5.11 11.53
CA ARG A 33 -20.69 -4.63 10.69
C ARG A 33 -20.08 -3.43 11.38
N ASN A 34 -18.88 -3.65 11.91
CA ASN A 34 -18.14 -2.59 12.58
C ASN A 34 -17.35 -1.79 11.56
N ASP A 35 -17.39 -0.48 11.74
CA ASP A 35 -16.69 0.45 10.88
C ASP A 35 -15.23 0.58 11.29
N PHE A 36 -14.35 0.66 10.30
CA PHE A 36 -12.94 0.99 10.45
C PHE A 36 -12.55 2.04 9.40
N TRP A 37 -11.39 2.63 9.58
CA TRP A 37 -10.81 3.58 8.63
C TRP A 37 -10.00 2.83 7.57
N VAL A 38 -10.11 3.28 6.32
CA VAL A 38 -9.14 2.95 5.26
C VAL A 38 -8.36 4.21 4.94
N ALA A 39 -7.05 4.15 5.08
CA ALA A 39 -6.12 5.22 4.73
C ALA A 39 -5.56 4.95 3.33
N HIS A 40 -6.12 5.63 2.32
CA HIS A 40 -5.63 5.57 0.95
C HIS A 40 -4.37 6.40 0.82
N ALA A 41 -3.29 5.75 0.38
CA ALA A 41 -2.01 6.40 0.09
C ALA A 41 -1.49 5.90 -1.25
N ALA A 42 -0.97 6.81 -2.06
CA ALA A 42 -0.45 6.46 -3.38
C ALA A 42 0.94 5.83 -3.27
N ALA A 43 1.07 4.54 -3.58
CA ALA A 43 2.40 3.97 -3.80
C ALA A 43 3.01 4.53 -5.09
N LEU A 44 4.32 4.75 -5.08
CA LEU A 44 5.03 5.27 -6.24
C LEU A 44 5.17 4.20 -7.30
N ASN A 45 4.62 4.44 -8.49
CA ASN A 45 4.67 3.47 -9.59
C ASN A 45 5.82 3.76 -10.54
N ILE A 46 6.88 2.97 -10.39
CA ILE A 46 8.10 3.05 -11.20
C ILE A 46 8.38 1.75 -11.98
N GLY A 47 7.54 0.74 -11.83
CA GLY A 47 7.81 -0.62 -12.28
C GLY A 47 6.81 -1.14 -13.28
N GLU A 48 5.83 -0.34 -13.71
CA GLU A 48 4.86 -0.75 -14.72
C GLU A 48 5.38 -0.51 -16.14
N SER A 49 5.89 0.70 -16.43
CA SER A 49 6.48 1.07 -17.71
C SER A 49 7.27 2.38 -17.60
N THR A 50 7.99 2.78 -18.66
CA THR A 50 8.60 4.13 -18.78
C THR A 50 7.57 5.27 -18.82
N ARG A 51 6.28 4.93 -19.00
CA ARG A 51 5.14 5.87 -18.95
C ARG A 51 4.40 5.83 -17.62
N ALA A 52 4.83 5.00 -16.66
CA ALA A 52 4.23 4.95 -15.34
C ALA A 52 4.32 6.34 -14.68
N THR A 53 3.29 6.64 -13.88
CA THR A 53 3.04 7.97 -13.32
C THR A 53 4.23 8.60 -12.62
N ASP A 54 5.02 7.79 -11.90
CA ASP A 54 6.15 8.28 -11.11
C ASP A 54 7.51 8.00 -11.76
N PHE A 55 7.59 7.18 -12.81
CA PHE A 55 8.87 6.72 -13.39
C PHE A 55 9.80 7.89 -13.74
N ARG A 56 9.31 8.85 -14.53
CA ARG A 56 10.13 10.00 -14.98
C ARG A 56 10.64 10.87 -13.86
N GLU A 57 9.90 10.96 -12.76
CA GLU A 57 10.30 11.83 -11.65
C GLU A 57 11.33 11.18 -10.74
N PHE A 58 11.28 9.85 -10.61
CA PHE A 58 12.20 9.10 -9.76
C PHE A 58 13.38 8.53 -10.52
N CYS A 59 13.44 8.67 -11.84
CA CYS A 59 14.63 8.33 -12.63
C CYS A 59 15.53 9.55 -12.83
N ARG A 60 16.84 9.34 -12.78
CA ARG A 60 17.84 10.37 -13.10
C ARG A 60 17.74 10.71 -14.58
N PRO A 61 17.83 12.00 -14.95
CA PRO A 61 17.87 12.38 -16.36
C PRO A 61 19.10 11.76 -17.01
N GLY A 62 18.89 10.93 -18.03
CA GLY A 62 19.96 10.38 -18.84
C GLY A 62 20.65 11.46 -19.67
N ASN A 63 21.88 11.20 -20.11
CA ASN A 63 22.53 12.04 -21.12
C ASN A 63 21.76 11.90 -22.45
N ARG A 64 20.94 12.91 -22.75
CA ARG A 64 20.39 13.29 -24.07
C ARG A 64 20.16 12.14 -25.09
N SER A 65 19.03 11.43 -24.93
CA SER A 65 18.17 10.83 -25.98
C SER A 65 17.52 9.52 -25.51
N ASP A 66 18.10 8.87 -24.50
CA ASP A 66 17.58 7.61 -24.00
C ASP A 66 16.58 7.82 -22.86
N LEU A 67 15.37 7.29 -23.04
CA LEU A 67 14.34 7.19 -22.01
C LEU A 67 14.70 6.16 -20.91
N SER A 68 15.90 5.57 -20.95
CA SER A 68 16.46 4.68 -19.92
C SER A 68 17.09 5.50 -18.78
N GLY A 69 16.27 6.24 -18.05
CA GLY A 69 16.72 6.88 -16.82
C GLY A 69 16.93 5.83 -15.73
N ALA A 70 18.15 5.73 -15.19
CA ALA A 70 18.41 4.90 -14.02
C ALA A 70 17.62 5.43 -12.81
N LEU A 71 17.04 4.53 -12.02
CA LEU A 71 16.28 4.89 -10.83
C LEU A 71 17.18 5.66 -9.84
N ASP A 72 16.71 6.81 -9.39
CA ASP A 72 17.28 7.47 -8.23
C ASP A 72 16.76 6.80 -6.94
N GLU A 73 17.40 5.69 -6.57
CA GLU A 73 16.98 4.86 -5.44
C GLU A 73 16.82 5.65 -4.14
N GLU A 74 17.68 6.66 -3.89
CA GLU A 74 17.59 7.48 -2.67
C GLU A 74 16.32 8.32 -2.65
N ARG A 75 16.02 9.02 -3.75
CA ARG A 75 14.80 9.83 -3.85
C ARG A 75 13.56 8.97 -3.70
N TYR A 76 13.53 7.80 -4.35
CA TYR A 76 12.43 6.85 -4.25
C TYR A 76 12.27 6.30 -2.82
N TYR A 77 13.38 5.91 -2.19
CA TYR A 77 13.44 5.46 -0.80
C TYR A 77 12.88 6.52 0.18
N GLN A 78 13.32 7.77 0.06
CA GLN A 78 12.84 8.85 0.93
C GLN A 78 11.35 9.11 0.73
N ALA A 79 10.88 9.14 -0.52
CA ALA A 79 9.48 9.42 -0.81
C ALA A 79 8.54 8.30 -0.34
N MET A 80 8.91 7.02 -0.50
CA MET A 80 8.13 5.91 0.07
C MET A 80 8.06 5.99 1.60
N GLY A 81 9.16 6.35 2.26
CA GLY A 81 9.17 6.61 3.70
C GLY A 81 8.25 7.76 4.11
N GLN A 82 8.25 8.87 3.37
CA GLN A 82 7.35 10.00 3.60
C GLN A 82 5.88 9.61 3.45
N ILE A 83 5.54 8.80 2.44
CA ILE A 83 4.17 8.30 2.24
C ILE A 83 3.70 7.51 3.47
N LEU A 84 4.51 6.56 3.98
CA LEU A 84 4.15 5.85 5.20
C LEU A 84 4.13 6.78 6.42
N GLY A 85 5.01 7.77 6.50
CA GLY A 85 5.00 8.77 7.57
C GLY A 85 3.68 9.53 7.61
N ASN A 86 3.13 9.90 6.45
CA ASN A 86 1.85 10.56 6.36
C ASN A 86 0.68 9.63 6.70
N VAL A 87 0.79 8.34 6.40
CA VAL A 87 -0.18 7.33 6.88
C VAL A 87 -0.16 7.24 8.41
N VAL A 88 1.01 7.23 9.04
CA VAL A 88 1.13 7.26 10.51
C VAL A 88 0.55 8.56 11.07
N ALA A 89 0.80 9.71 10.44
CA ALA A 89 0.21 10.98 10.85
C ALA A 89 -1.32 10.95 10.74
N ALA A 90 -1.87 10.33 9.70
CA ALA A 90 -3.31 10.13 9.54
C ALA A 90 -3.88 9.21 10.63
N CYS A 91 -3.15 8.15 11.02
CA CYS A 91 -3.53 7.30 12.16
C CYS A 91 -3.64 8.10 13.45
N ILE A 92 -2.70 9.01 13.71
CA ILE A 92 -2.76 9.91 14.88
C ILE A 92 -3.99 10.81 14.80
N ALA A 93 -4.25 11.42 13.64
CA ALA A 93 -5.36 12.34 13.44
C ALA A 93 -6.74 11.71 13.63
N VAL A 94 -6.89 10.40 13.34
CA VAL A 94 -8.13 9.65 13.56
C VAL A 94 -8.12 8.86 14.86
N GLU A 95 -7.16 9.13 15.76
CA GLU A 95 -7.01 8.48 17.07
C GLU A 95 -6.95 6.94 16.98
N ALA A 96 -6.25 6.44 15.98
CA ALA A 96 -6.12 5.01 15.75
C ALA A 96 -5.37 4.30 16.88
N GLN A 97 -5.89 3.14 17.25
CA GLN A 97 -5.29 2.19 18.19
C GLN A 97 -4.61 1.04 17.44
N HIS A 98 -5.09 0.70 16.25
CA HIS A 98 -4.58 -0.38 15.41
C HIS A 98 -4.28 0.13 14.00
N LEU A 99 -3.06 -0.12 13.52
CA LEU A 99 -2.66 0.07 12.12
C LEU A 99 -2.45 -1.30 11.47
N ILE A 100 -3.21 -1.59 10.43
CA ILE A 100 -3.06 -2.78 9.60
C ILE A 100 -2.32 -2.39 8.32
N PHE A 101 -1.19 -3.05 8.12
CA PHE A 101 -0.21 -2.73 7.10
C PHE A 101 0.17 -4.00 6.32
N PHE A 102 0.54 -3.83 5.06
CA PHE A 102 1.12 -4.87 4.22
C PHE A 102 2.22 -4.25 3.34
N PRO A 103 3.09 -5.06 2.69
CA PRO A 103 4.18 -4.57 1.81
C PRO A 103 3.72 -3.81 0.54
N PHE A 104 2.99 -2.72 0.68
CA PHE A 104 2.48 -1.92 -0.44
C PHE A 104 3.62 -1.20 -1.18
N GLY A 105 3.49 -1.04 -2.48
CA GLY A 105 4.55 -0.47 -3.34
C GLY A 105 5.70 -1.42 -3.70
N MET A 106 5.67 -2.69 -3.26
CA MET A 106 6.72 -3.69 -3.56
C MET A 106 6.32 -4.77 -4.57
N GLY A 107 5.05 -4.82 -4.95
CA GLY A 107 4.52 -5.73 -5.96
C GLY A 107 4.56 -5.10 -7.35
N ALA A 108 3.39 -4.88 -7.94
CA ALA A 108 3.22 -4.32 -9.28
C ALA A 108 4.05 -3.05 -9.53
N PHE A 109 4.13 -2.17 -8.52
CA PHE A 109 4.82 -0.88 -8.56
C PHE A 109 6.34 -0.95 -8.84
N VAL A 110 6.98 -2.12 -8.71
CA VAL A 110 8.41 -2.34 -9.02
C VAL A 110 8.64 -3.57 -9.92
N ARG A 111 7.57 -4.25 -10.35
CA ARG A 111 7.65 -5.60 -10.94
C ARG A 111 8.50 -5.66 -12.21
N HIS A 112 8.34 -4.70 -13.11
CA HIS A 112 9.06 -4.67 -14.38
C HIS A 112 10.29 -3.77 -14.35
N LEU A 113 10.74 -3.32 -13.17
CA LEU A 113 11.87 -2.40 -13.08
C LEU A 113 13.14 -2.93 -13.78
N GLY A 114 13.40 -4.24 -13.71
CA GLY A 114 14.53 -4.86 -14.43
C GLY A 114 14.43 -4.85 -15.96
N GLN A 115 13.25 -4.58 -16.51
CA GLN A 115 13.04 -4.36 -17.95
C GLN A 115 13.22 -2.88 -18.33
N LEU A 116 13.10 -1.97 -17.36
CA LEU A 116 13.12 -0.52 -17.57
C LEU A 116 14.47 0.11 -17.21
N ASP A 117 15.19 -0.50 -16.26
CA ASP A 117 16.49 -0.06 -15.76
C ASP A 117 17.45 -1.25 -15.70
N GLY A 118 18.55 -1.16 -16.45
CA GLY A 118 19.58 -2.18 -16.55
C GLY A 118 20.21 -2.57 -15.20
N ASN A 119 20.15 -1.69 -14.20
CA ASN A 119 20.66 -1.96 -12.85
C ASN A 119 19.82 -3.00 -12.09
N PHE A 120 18.60 -3.31 -12.55
CA PHE A 120 17.67 -4.21 -11.88
C PHE A 120 17.36 -5.48 -12.70
N VAL A 121 18.13 -5.76 -13.75
CA VAL A 121 17.99 -6.99 -14.55
C VAL A 121 18.21 -8.24 -13.68
N ASP A 122 19.11 -8.11 -12.71
CA ASP A 122 19.36 -9.14 -11.69
C ASP A 122 18.33 -9.03 -10.56
N ASP A 123 17.62 -10.15 -10.29
CA ASP A 123 16.61 -10.24 -9.23
C ASP A 123 17.20 -9.93 -7.84
N GLU A 124 18.50 -10.16 -7.61
CA GLU A 124 19.13 -9.78 -6.35
C GLU A 124 19.14 -8.26 -6.12
N GLN A 125 19.27 -7.47 -7.19
CA GLN A 125 19.22 -6.00 -7.12
C GLN A 125 17.81 -5.52 -6.79
N LEU A 126 16.79 -6.14 -7.39
CA LEU A 126 15.40 -5.84 -7.06
C LEU A 126 15.07 -6.26 -5.62
N GLN A 127 15.59 -7.40 -5.16
CA GLN A 127 15.44 -7.82 -3.77
C GLN A 127 16.19 -6.90 -2.79
N ARG A 128 17.35 -6.35 -3.18
CA ARG A 128 18.04 -5.30 -2.40
C ARG A 128 17.15 -4.08 -2.22
N LEU A 129 16.50 -3.60 -3.30
CA LEU A 129 15.57 -2.48 -3.23
C LEU A 129 14.39 -2.78 -2.29
N ARG A 130 13.77 -3.97 -2.40
CA ARG A 130 12.70 -4.40 -1.48
C ARG A 130 13.15 -4.40 -0.02
N ARG A 131 14.33 -4.96 0.28
CA ARG A 131 14.90 -4.95 1.65
C ARG A 131 15.12 -3.53 2.16
N ARG A 132 15.61 -2.64 1.29
CA ARG A 132 15.85 -1.24 1.62
C ARG A 132 14.54 -0.52 1.94
N LEU A 133 13.51 -0.68 1.12
CA LEU A 133 12.18 -0.13 1.39
C LEU A 133 11.57 -0.69 2.68
N ALA A 134 11.68 -2.00 2.93
CA ALA A 134 11.20 -2.61 4.17
C ALA A 134 11.88 -1.98 5.39
N HIS A 135 13.20 -1.76 5.33
CA HIS A 135 13.93 -1.05 6.38
C HIS A 135 13.37 0.35 6.61
N ARG A 136 13.12 1.12 5.54
CA ARG A 136 12.53 2.46 5.65
C ARG A 136 11.18 2.44 6.33
N PHE A 137 10.34 1.48 5.97
CA PHE A 137 9.03 1.37 6.57
C PHE A 137 9.10 1.02 8.05
N VAL A 138 10.01 0.13 8.44
CA VAL A 138 10.25 -0.22 9.85
C VAL A 138 10.80 0.96 10.64
N GLU A 139 11.67 1.80 10.07
CA GLU A 139 12.13 3.05 10.71
C GLU A 139 10.95 3.98 11.00
N VAL A 140 10.09 4.21 10.01
CA VAL A 140 8.91 5.07 10.17
C VAL A 140 7.96 4.51 11.23
N LEU A 141 7.69 3.20 11.20
CA LEU A 141 6.84 2.54 12.20
C LEU A 141 7.48 2.58 13.59
N THR A 142 8.80 2.51 13.71
CA THR A 142 9.50 2.66 14.99
C THR A 142 9.25 4.04 15.62
N GLY A 143 9.19 5.09 14.80
CA GLY A 143 8.86 6.44 15.24
C GLY A 143 7.38 6.71 15.51
N SER A 144 6.49 5.75 15.24
CA SER A 144 5.05 5.91 15.52
C SER A 144 4.73 5.85 17.03
N PRO A 145 3.57 6.38 17.48
CA PRO A 145 3.20 6.39 18.90
C PRO A 145 3.24 4.99 19.52
N SER A 146 3.68 4.90 20.77
CA SER A 146 3.77 3.62 21.51
C SER A 146 2.41 2.98 21.78
N SER A 147 1.32 3.78 21.76
CA SER A 147 -0.06 3.30 21.89
C SER A 147 -0.58 2.60 20.63
N LEU A 148 0.04 2.85 19.46
CA LEU A 148 -0.42 2.30 18.19
C LEU A 148 0.07 0.86 18.02
N GLN A 149 -0.85 -0.10 18.02
CA GLN A 149 -0.59 -1.49 17.68
C GLN A 149 -0.42 -1.63 16.17
N VAL A 150 0.64 -2.32 15.74
CA VAL A 150 0.96 -2.50 14.32
C VAL A 150 0.75 -3.96 13.94
N HIS A 151 -0.13 -4.19 12.97
CA HIS A 151 -0.42 -5.50 12.41
C HIS A 151 0.11 -5.58 10.99
N VAL A 152 1.00 -6.54 10.72
CA VAL A 152 1.62 -6.70 9.39
C VAL A 152 1.12 -7.98 8.74
N CYS A 153 0.32 -7.86 7.69
CA CYS A 153 -0.15 -8.98 6.88
C CYS A 153 0.88 -9.33 5.79
N LEU A 154 1.37 -10.57 5.81
CA LEU A 154 2.43 -11.05 4.91
C LEU A 154 1.94 -12.24 4.09
N GLY A 155 2.15 -12.22 2.76
CA GLY A 155 1.78 -13.32 1.87
C GLY A 155 2.97 -14.21 1.52
N PHE A 156 2.75 -15.52 1.39
CA PHE A 156 3.77 -16.53 1.04
C PHE A 156 3.33 -17.49 -0.08
N SER A 157 2.12 -17.32 -0.62
CA SER A 157 1.51 -18.20 -1.63
C SER A 157 2.20 -18.19 -3.00
N ALA A 158 3.01 -17.17 -3.31
CA ALA A 158 3.74 -17.06 -4.57
C ALA A 158 5.15 -16.49 -4.36
N GLU A 159 6.00 -16.53 -5.39
CA GLU A 159 7.39 -16.06 -5.29
C GLU A 159 7.50 -14.56 -4.96
N GLU A 160 6.81 -13.69 -5.69
CA GLU A 160 6.86 -12.23 -5.44
C GLU A 160 6.39 -11.86 -4.02
N PRO A 161 5.23 -12.34 -3.51
CA PRO A 161 4.86 -12.16 -2.10
C PRO A 161 5.90 -12.71 -1.11
N ARG A 162 6.49 -13.90 -1.34
CA ARG A 162 7.54 -14.45 -0.48
C ARG A 162 8.75 -13.54 -0.40
N ARG A 163 9.18 -12.96 -1.52
CA ARG A 163 10.31 -12.02 -1.60
C ARG A 163 10.02 -10.72 -0.83
N ASN A 164 8.81 -10.18 -0.97
CA ASN A 164 8.35 -9.01 -0.21
C ASN A 164 8.28 -9.30 1.29
N SER A 165 7.77 -10.48 1.66
CA SER A 165 7.68 -10.93 3.06
C SER A 165 9.06 -11.19 3.67
N ASP A 166 10.02 -11.81 2.95
CA ASP A 166 11.42 -11.97 3.38
C ASP A 166 12.07 -10.62 3.69
N ALA A 167 11.87 -9.63 2.80
CA ALA A 167 12.40 -8.28 3.00
C ALA A 167 11.88 -7.65 4.30
N PHE A 168 10.58 -7.77 4.55
CA PHE A 168 9.95 -7.26 5.78
C PHE A 168 10.37 -8.01 7.03
N LEU A 169 10.36 -9.35 7.02
CA LEU A 169 10.77 -10.14 8.18
C LEU A 169 12.20 -9.80 8.60
N ARG A 170 13.13 -9.66 7.64
CA ARG A 170 14.52 -9.24 7.94
C ARG A 170 14.61 -7.85 8.56
N ALA A 171 13.82 -6.90 8.07
CA ALA A 171 13.77 -5.56 8.64
C ALA A 171 13.17 -5.57 10.06
N LEU A 172 12.09 -6.31 10.26
CA LEU A 172 11.40 -6.43 11.55
C LEU A 172 12.24 -7.17 12.59
N CYS A 173 13.04 -8.17 12.22
CA CYS A 173 14.00 -8.82 13.12
C CYS A 173 15.06 -7.87 13.68
N ARG A 174 15.27 -6.71 13.03
CA ARG A 174 16.20 -5.65 13.47
C ARG A 174 15.48 -4.45 14.07
N ALA A 175 14.16 -4.49 14.20
CA ALA A 175 13.39 -3.42 14.78
C ALA A 175 13.73 -3.22 16.27
N SER A 176 13.49 -2.01 16.76
CA SER A 176 13.64 -1.72 18.19
C SER A 176 12.67 -2.54 19.05
N THR A 177 13.04 -2.77 20.31
CA THR A 177 12.19 -3.48 21.28
C THR A 177 10.82 -2.84 21.43
N GLY A 178 10.76 -1.49 21.35
CA GLY A 178 9.53 -0.71 21.44
C GLY A 178 8.57 -0.87 20.26
N LEU A 179 9.06 -1.20 19.05
CA LEU A 179 8.18 -1.61 17.95
C LEU A 179 7.78 -3.08 18.11
N THR A 180 8.72 -3.96 18.42
CA THR A 180 8.43 -5.41 18.51
C THR A 180 7.39 -5.75 19.58
N SER A 181 7.32 -4.99 20.68
CA SER A 181 6.36 -5.23 21.77
C SER A 181 4.90 -4.92 21.39
N ARG A 182 4.68 -4.20 20.29
CA ARG A 182 3.35 -3.79 19.79
C ARG A 182 3.12 -4.21 18.33
N LEU A 183 3.95 -5.13 17.84
CA LEU A 183 3.91 -5.66 16.49
C LEU A 183 3.28 -7.05 16.51
N THR A 184 2.30 -7.29 15.65
CA THR A 184 1.79 -8.63 15.35
C THR A 184 1.97 -8.93 13.86
N ILE A 185 2.60 -10.05 13.55
CA ILE A 185 2.75 -10.54 12.18
C ILE A 185 1.62 -11.54 11.91
N TRP A 186 0.96 -11.39 10.76
CA TRP A 186 -0.12 -12.25 10.29
C TRP A 186 0.31 -12.96 9.00
N PRO A 187 0.87 -14.18 9.09
CA PRO A 187 1.23 -14.97 7.92
C PRO A 187 -0.02 -15.38 7.15
N GLU A 188 -0.02 -15.17 5.84
CA GLU A 188 -1.19 -15.32 4.95
C GLU A 188 -2.42 -14.55 5.47
N GLY A 189 -2.19 -13.43 6.15
CA GLY A 189 -3.24 -12.58 6.70
C GLY A 189 -4.02 -11.85 5.62
N ASP A 190 -5.35 -11.92 5.68
CA ASP A 190 -6.25 -11.09 4.89
C ASP A 190 -6.50 -9.77 5.62
N SER A 191 -5.97 -8.67 5.09
CA SER A 191 -5.94 -7.38 5.79
C SER A 191 -7.34 -6.78 5.99
N LEU A 192 -8.28 -7.03 5.08
CA LEU A 192 -9.66 -6.57 5.22
C LEU A 192 -10.43 -7.35 6.29
N GLN A 193 -10.28 -8.68 6.28
CA GLN A 193 -10.87 -9.55 7.28
C GLN A 193 -10.34 -9.19 8.68
N LEU A 194 -9.03 -9.01 8.81
CA LEU A 194 -8.41 -8.58 10.06
C LEU A 194 -8.94 -7.22 10.53
N ALA A 195 -9.13 -6.27 9.61
CA ALA A 195 -9.71 -4.96 9.94
C ALA A 195 -11.12 -5.08 10.50
N HIS A 196 -11.95 -5.92 9.89
CA HIS A 196 -13.30 -6.19 10.36
C HIS A 196 -13.31 -6.84 11.76
N GLU A 197 -12.44 -7.82 11.99
CA GLU A 197 -12.33 -8.53 13.26
C GLU A 197 -11.86 -7.61 14.39
N LEU A 198 -10.80 -6.82 14.15
CA LEU A 198 -10.31 -5.84 15.13
C LEU A 198 -11.36 -4.76 15.40
N ALA A 199 -12.12 -4.33 14.39
CA ALA A 199 -13.16 -3.33 14.53
C ALA A 199 -14.32 -3.78 15.45
N ALA A 200 -14.48 -5.09 15.66
CA ALA A 200 -15.44 -5.62 16.63
C ALA A 200 -15.03 -5.37 18.09
N ALA A 201 -13.73 -5.23 18.35
CA ALA A 201 -13.19 -5.01 19.69
C ALA A 201 -12.70 -3.57 19.93
N SER A 202 -12.34 -2.84 18.87
CA SER A 202 -11.80 -1.48 18.95
C SER A 202 -12.42 -0.57 17.89
N PRO A 203 -12.84 0.66 18.23
CA PRO A 203 -13.29 1.64 17.24
C PRO A 203 -12.13 2.30 16.47
N GLY A 204 -10.88 2.12 16.92
CA GLY A 204 -9.69 2.82 16.42
C GLY A 204 -8.87 1.97 15.44
N VAL A 205 -9.49 1.39 14.41
CA VAL A 205 -8.79 0.54 13.43
C VAL A 205 -8.57 1.29 12.12
N VAL A 206 -7.33 1.30 11.63
CA VAL A 206 -6.95 1.83 10.32
C VAL A 206 -6.33 0.73 9.47
N LEU A 207 -6.84 0.54 8.26
CA LEU A 207 -6.26 -0.29 7.21
C LEU A 207 -5.59 0.60 6.16
N VAL A 208 -4.30 0.39 5.90
CA VAL A 208 -3.63 1.05 4.77
C VAL A 208 -4.15 0.47 3.47
N ASN A 209 -4.44 1.32 2.49
CA ASN A 209 -4.65 0.91 1.11
C ASN A 209 -3.64 1.60 0.18
N GLY A 210 -2.78 0.80 -0.45
CA GLY A 210 -1.81 1.27 -1.44
C GLY A 210 -2.48 1.46 -2.80
N ALA A 211 -2.94 2.67 -3.08
CA ALA A 211 -3.69 2.99 -4.29
C ALA A 211 -2.78 3.52 -5.42
N ASN A 212 -3.35 3.63 -6.62
CA ASN A 212 -2.76 4.44 -7.69
C ASN A 212 -3.04 5.92 -7.40
N ARG A 213 -2.08 6.79 -7.71
CA ARG A 213 -2.24 8.24 -7.54
C ARG A 213 -3.37 8.84 -8.41
N GLN A 214 -3.62 8.25 -9.57
CA GLN A 214 -4.61 8.72 -10.53
C GLN A 214 -6.03 8.34 -10.12
N LEU A 215 -6.23 7.13 -9.58
CA LEU A 215 -7.55 6.54 -9.33
C LEU A 215 -7.52 5.61 -8.11
N LEU A 216 -8.60 5.59 -7.33
CA LEU A 216 -8.85 4.58 -6.30
C LEU A 216 -9.57 3.36 -6.92
N GLY A 217 -9.02 2.17 -6.70
CA GLY A 217 -9.45 0.94 -7.36
C GLY A 217 -9.20 1.01 -8.86
N ASN A 218 -7.98 0.77 -9.35
CA ASN A 218 -7.71 1.05 -10.77
C ASN A 218 -8.29 0.01 -11.75
N HIS A 219 -8.55 -1.22 -11.28
CA HIS A 219 -8.95 -2.33 -12.16
C HIS A 219 -10.16 -3.11 -11.64
N TRP A 220 -11.23 -2.41 -11.29
CA TRP A 220 -12.46 -2.97 -10.71
C TRP A 220 -13.01 -4.21 -11.39
N PHE A 221 -12.88 -4.36 -12.71
CA PHE A 221 -13.48 -5.46 -13.47
C PHE A 221 -12.46 -6.37 -14.16
N ALA A 222 -11.16 -6.11 -14.02
CA ALA A 222 -10.14 -6.94 -14.65
C ALA A 222 -10.06 -8.33 -14.01
N GLY A 223 -9.69 -9.35 -14.80
CA GLY A 223 -9.61 -10.75 -14.32
C GLY A 223 -8.64 -10.98 -13.15
N ARG A 224 -7.61 -10.12 -12.99
CA ARG A 224 -6.63 -10.19 -11.90
C ARG A 224 -6.99 -9.40 -10.65
N ALA A 225 -8.12 -8.67 -10.66
CA ALA A 225 -8.56 -7.81 -9.58
C ALA A 225 -8.83 -8.55 -8.25
N LYS A 226 -9.04 -9.87 -8.28
CA LYS A 226 -9.20 -10.66 -7.05
C LYS A 226 -7.90 -10.82 -6.26
N LEU A 227 -6.75 -10.69 -6.92
CA LEU A 227 -5.42 -10.93 -6.34
C LEU A 227 -4.70 -9.64 -5.94
N ALA A 228 -5.08 -8.51 -6.52
CA ALA A 228 -4.50 -7.22 -6.20
C ALA A 228 -5.22 -6.62 -4.98
N ILE A 229 -4.45 -6.16 -3.99
CA ILE A 229 -4.98 -5.82 -2.67
C ILE A 229 -5.98 -4.67 -2.77
N ASP A 230 -5.61 -3.58 -3.45
CA ASP A 230 -6.48 -2.41 -3.67
C ASP A 230 -7.85 -2.84 -4.22
N GLU A 231 -7.88 -3.51 -5.37
CA GLU A 231 -9.11 -3.96 -6.02
C GLU A 231 -9.90 -4.97 -5.17
N ASN A 232 -9.22 -5.84 -4.41
CA ASN A 232 -9.86 -6.79 -3.52
C ASN A 232 -10.61 -6.06 -2.39
N LEU A 233 -10.01 -5.01 -1.81
CA LEU A 233 -10.65 -4.19 -0.77
C LEU A 233 -11.94 -3.55 -1.29
N HIS A 234 -11.87 -2.87 -2.44
CA HIS A 234 -13.01 -2.17 -3.04
C HIS A 234 -14.17 -3.11 -3.37
N ARG A 235 -13.88 -4.31 -3.88
CA ARG A 235 -14.92 -5.29 -4.23
C ARG A 235 -15.60 -5.95 -3.04
N ARG A 236 -14.93 -5.99 -1.88
CA ARG A 236 -15.45 -6.61 -0.66
C ARG A 236 -16.08 -5.62 0.31
N SER A 237 -16.16 -4.34 -0.08
CA SER A 237 -16.84 -3.28 0.67
C SER A 237 -17.61 -2.35 -0.28
N TRP A 238 -18.95 -2.41 -0.27
CA TRP A 238 -19.77 -1.53 -1.12
C TRP A 238 -19.58 -0.06 -0.75
N ARG A 239 -19.33 0.25 0.53
CA ARG A 239 -19.08 1.64 0.98
C ARG A 239 -17.78 2.15 0.42
N LEU A 240 -16.71 1.35 0.56
CA LEU A 240 -15.40 1.70 -0.01
C LEU A 240 -15.51 1.85 -1.53
N ALA A 241 -16.30 0.99 -2.16
CA ALA A 241 -16.58 1.10 -3.57
C ALA A 241 -17.27 2.43 -3.94
N ALA A 242 -18.43 2.71 -3.35
CA ALA A 242 -19.22 3.91 -3.62
C ALA A 242 -18.42 5.19 -3.37
N LEU A 243 -17.65 5.23 -2.27
CA LEU A 243 -16.78 6.36 -1.95
C LEU A 243 -15.69 6.56 -3.00
N SER A 244 -15.14 5.48 -3.54
CA SER A 244 -14.10 5.57 -4.58
C SER A 244 -14.66 6.10 -5.88
N TYR A 245 -15.88 5.70 -6.27
CA TYR A 245 -16.57 6.31 -7.41
C TYR A 245 -16.80 7.82 -7.22
N LEU A 246 -17.26 8.23 -6.03
CA LEU A 246 -17.47 9.65 -5.71
C LEU A 246 -16.15 10.42 -5.72
N LEU A 247 -15.09 9.87 -5.12
CA LEU A 247 -13.77 10.50 -5.08
C LEU A 247 -13.13 10.58 -6.47
N ASN A 248 -13.25 9.53 -7.29
CA ASN A 248 -12.79 9.49 -8.67
C ASN A 248 -13.56 10.48 -9.58
N GLY A 249 -14.60 11.16 -9.09
CA GLY A 249 -15.39 12.11 -9.88
C GLY A 249 -16.28 11.44 -10.92
N PHE A 250 -16.79 10.25 -10.63
CA PHE A 250 -17.63 9.47 -11.55
C PHE A 250 -18.84 10.28 -12.04
N ASP A 251 -18.93 10.44 -13.35
CA ASP A 251 -19.97 11.22 -14.04
C ASP A 251 -21.02 10.34 -14.76
N GLY A 252 -20.97 9.02 -14.54
CA GLY A 252 -21.75 8.02 -15.26
C GLY A 252 -20.92 7.11 -16.17
N HIS A 253 -19.64 7.40 -16.39
CA HIS A 253 -18.72 6.59 -17.20
C HIS A 253 -17.55 6.05 -16.36
N GLU A 254 -17.02 4.86 -16.71
CA GLU A 254 -15.85 4.32 -16.03
C GLU A 254 -14.70 5.34 -16.06
N PRO A 255 -14.04 5.61 -14.93
CA PRO A 255 -12.88 6.49 -14.91
C PRO A 255 -11.80 5.91 -15.83
N SER A 256 -11.46 6.64 -16.89
CA SER A 256 -10.45 6.25 -17.88
C SER A 256 -9.06 6.75 -17.52
#